data_AF-A0A2T1LVA3-F1
#
_entry.id   AF-A0A2T1LVA3-F1
#
_cell.length_a   1.000
_cell.length_b   1.000
_cell.length_c   1.000
_cell.angle_alpha   90.00
_cell.angle_beta   90.00
_cell.angle_gamma   90.00
#
_symmetry.space_group_name_H-M   'P 1'
#
loop_
_entity.id
_entity.type
_entity.pdbx_description
1 polymer ?
#
loop_
_entity_poly.entity_id
_entity_poly.type
_entity_poly.pdbx_seq_one_letter_code
_entity_poly.pdbx_strand_id
1 'polypeptide(L)'
;MFLCLISITGFKIIILDAQRLVVRQFYEENHVNLYRALVYGKCKNLVPKYQRIASLQLLKRSVSVGFDCVAIERIKQSVPQSVSNAFDRHFWYSQWTLTQLFLIKIPINGQNTFFLFILGFGDDGWDNDANFIEVFDEQGEFIGASYLFK
;
A
#
# COMPACT_ATOMS: atom_id res chain seq x y z
N MET A 1 49.99 5.14 -4.31
CA MET A 1 48.71 5.79 -3.98
C MET A 1 47.73 5.45 -5.10
N PHE A 2 47.05 4.30 -5.01
CA PHE A 2 46.03 3.91 -5.99
C PHE A 2 44.68 4.38 -5.46
N LEU A 3 44.11 5.40 -6.08
CA LEU A 3 42.71 5.75 -5.91
C LEU A 3 41.88 4.68 -6.64
N CYS A 4 41.24 3.81 -5.86
CA CYS A 4 40.26 2.87 -6.35
C CYS A 4 38.95 3.63 -6.62
N LEU A 5 38.62 3.81 -7.89
CA LEU A 5 37.30 4.20 -8.36
C LEU A 5 36.34 3.03 -8.10
N ILE A 6 35.63 3.05 -6.98
CA ILE A 6 34.54 2.11 -6.71
C ILE A 6 33.34 2.57 -7.53
N SER A 7 32.91 1.72 -8.45
CA SER A 7 31.70 1.94 -9.25
C SER A 7 30.46 2.02 -8.34
N ILE A 8 29.86 3.22 -8.29
CA ILE A 8 28.69 3.56 -7.46
C ILE A 8 27.46 2.70 -7.81
N THR A 9 27.43 2.09 -9.00
CA THR A 9 26.29 1.31 -9.50
C THR A 9 26.11 -0.04 -8.79
N GLY A 10 27.19 -0.72 -8.41
CA GLY A 10 27.09 -2.07 -7.81
C GLY A 10 26.56 -2.06 -6.37
N PHE A 11 26.94 -1.06 -5.57
CA PHE A 11 26.52 -0.94 -4.18
C PHE A 11 25.03 -0.60 -4.06
N LYS A 12 24.52 0.26 -4.97
CA LYS A 12 23.10 0.66 -5.00
C LYS A 12 22.17 -0.51 -5.35
N ILE A 13 22.60 -1.39 -6.27
CA ILE A 13 21.81 -2.57 -6.67
C ILE A 13 21.65 -3.56 -5.50
N ILE A 14 22.75 -3.86 -4.80
CA ILE A 14 22.73 -4.79 -3.64
C ILE A 14 21.80 -4.26 -2.53
N ILE A 15 21.81 -2.94 -2.29
CA ILE A 15 20.95 -2.31 -1.29
C ILE A 15 19.46 -2.41 -1.69
N LEU A 16 19.13 -2.16 -2.96
CA LEU A 16 17.76 -2.27 -3.47
C LEU A 16 17.22 -3.71 -3.37
N ASP A 17 18.04 -4.71 -3.69
CA ASP A 17 17.64 -6.12 -3.61
C ASP A 17 17.43 -6.56 -2.15
N ALA A 18 18.30 -6.12 -1.24
CA ALA A 18 18.12 -6.38 0.20
C ALA A 18 16.85 -5.72 0.75
N GLN A 19 16.57 -4.47 0.35
CA GLN A 19 15.36 -3.75 0.77
C GLN A 19 14.09 -4.44 0.25
N ARG A 20 14.07 -4.85 -1.02
CA ARG A 20 12.97 -5.64 -1.61
C ARG A 20 12.73 -6.93 -0.84
N LEU A 21 13.80 -7.65 -0.48
CA LEU A 21 13.69 -8.90 0.27
C LEU A 21 13.08 -8.68 1.65
N VAL A 22 13.56 -7.67 2.40
CA VAL A 22 13.04 -7.32 3.73
C VAL A 22 11.57 -6.93 3.68
N VAL A 23 11.20 -6.05 2.73
CA VAL A 23 9.82 -5.59 2.57
C VAL A 23 8.92 -6.75 2.18
N ARG A 24 9.38 -7.62 1.28
CA ARG A 24 8.65 -8.82 0.87
C ARG A 24 8.43 -9.76 2.05
N GLN A 25 9.47 -10.05 2.83
CA GLN A 25 9.36 -10.92 4.01
C GLN A 25 8.37 -10.34 5.02
N PHE A 26 8.47 -9.04 5.33
CA PHE A 26 7.53 -8.37 6.21
C PHE A 26 6.08 -8.50 5.71
N TYR A 27 5.86 -8.27 4.42
CA TYR A 27 4.54 -8.39 3.81
C TYR A 27 4.01 -9.83 3.89
N GLU A 28 4.80 -10.82 3.50
CA GLU A 28 4.41 -12.24 3.56
C GLU A 28 4.03 -12.66 4.99
N GLU A 29 4.73 -12.17 6.00
CA GLU A 29 4.44 -12.46 7.41
C GLU A 29 3.20 -11.72 7.95
N ASN A 30 2.89 -10.53 7.43
CA ASN A 30 1.91 -9.62 8.06
C ASN A 30 0.67 -9.29 7.22
N HIS A 31 0.60 -9.70 5.94
CA HIS A 31 -0.45 -9.29 5.01
C HIS A 31 -1.88 -9.56 5.52
N VAL A 32 -2.14 -10.73 6.13
CA VAL A 32 -3.47 -11.05 6.70
C VAL A 32 -3.84 -10.09 7.84
N ASN A 33 -2.89 -9.80 8.71
CA ASN A 33 -3.10 -8.91 9.86
C ASN A 33 -3.28 -7.46 9.39
N LEU A 34 -2.51 -7.03 8.39
CA LEU A 34 -2.63 -5.74 7.73
C LEU A 34 -4.01 -5.58 7.08
N TYR A 35 -4.43 -6.55 6.28
CA TYR A 35 -5.76 -6.55 5.66
C TYR A 35 -6.87 -6.45 6.71
N ARG A 36 -6.81 -7.28 7.77
CA ARG A 36 -7.80 -7.24 8.86
C ARG A 36 -7.79 -5.92 9.63
N ALA A 37 -6.63 -5.33 9.87
CA ALA A 37 -6.49 -4.03 10.52
C ALA A 37 -7.16 -2.92 9.68
N LEU A 38 -6.93 -2.93 8.37
CA LEU A 38 -7.43 -1.92 7.46
C LEU A 38 -8.95 -2.01 7.27
N VAL A 39 -9.46 -3.21 6.96
CA VAL A 39 -10.87 -3.42 6.59
C VAL A 39 -11.79 -3.50 7.81
N TYR A 40 -11.36 -4.17 8.88
CA TYR A 40 -12.23 -4.41 10.05
C TYR A 40 -11.88 -3.54 11.25
N GLY A 41 -10.85 -2.68 11.16
CA GLY A 41 -10.35 -1.91 12.31
C GLY A 41 -9.80 -2.80 13.45
N LYS A 42 -9.54 -4.09 13.17
CA LYS A 42 -9.21 -5.11 14.17
C LYS A 42 -7.79 -5.63 13.94
N CYS A 43 -6.80 -4.89 14.43
CA CYS A 43 -5.52 -5.50 14.79
C CYS A 43 -4.78 -4.65 15.84
N LYS A 44 -4.99 -4.96 17.12
CA LYS A 44 -4.33 -4.28 18.24
C LYS A 44 -2.81 -4.56 18.33
N ASN A 45 -2.31 -5.55 17.59
CA ASN A 45 -0.98 -6.12 17.76
C ASN A 45 -0.10 -6.10 16.49
N LEU A 46 -0.43 -5.28 15.48
CA LEU A 46 0.47 -5.16 14.32
C LEU A 46 1.77 -4.45 14.75
N VAL A 47 2.90 -5.14 14.58
CA VAL A 47 4.25 -4.61 14.80
C VAL A 47 5.04 -4.79 13.50
N PRO A 48 5.68 -3.73 12.96
CA PRO A 48 5.68 -2.35 13.44
C PRO A 48 4.30 -1.71 13.35
N LYS A 49 4.05 -0.70 14.19
CA LYS A 49 2.83 0.10 14.08
C LYS A 49 2.80 0.79 12.73
N TYR A 50 1.62 0.82 12.12
CA TYR A 50 1.39 1.56 10.87
C TYR A 50 0.71 2.90 11.16
N GLN A 51 0.91 3.85 10.26
CA GLN A 51 0.17 5.09 10.20
C GLN A 51 -0.68 5.09 8.92
N ARG A 52 -1.99 5.36 9.04
CA ARG A 52 -2.83 5.63 7.87
C ARG A 52 -2.60 7.06 7.40
N ILE A 53 -2.33 7.20 6.11
CA ILE A 53 -2.00 8.49 5.48
C ILE A 53 -3.19 9.03 4.68
N ALA A 54 -3.88 8.13 3.98
CA ALA A 54 -5.07 8.42 3.23
C ALA A 54 -5.92 7.16 3.07
N SER A 55 -7.22 7.33 2.82
CA SER A 55 -8.10 6.22 2.49
C SER A 55 -9.30 6.65 1.66
N LEU A 56 -9.84 5.69 0.91
CA LEU A 56 -11.19 5.71 0.36
C LEU A 56 -11.86 4.43 0.83
N GLN A 57 -12.93 4.56 1.61
CA GLN A 57 -13.65 3.45 2.19
C GLN A 57 -15.09 3.43 1.70
N LEU A 58 -15.48 2.34 1.06
CA LEU A 58 -16.88 2.01 0.78
C LEU A 58 -17.58 1.72 2.10
N LEU A 59 -18.71 2.39 2.33
CA LEU A 59 -19.52 2.26 3.53
C LEU A 59 -20.91 1.74 3.16
N LYS A 60 -21.49 0.93 4.04
CA LYS A 60 -22.88 0.47 3.95
C LYS A 60 -23.72 1.26 4.93
N ARG A 61 -24.73 1.97 4.46
CA ARG A 61 -25.67 2.70 5.32
C ARG A 61 -26.80 1.81 5.85
N SER A 62 -27.08 0.68 5.21
CA SER A 62 -28.01 -0.34 5.70
C SER A 62 -27.59 -1.76 5.30
N VAL A 63 -28.19 -2.78 5.93
CA VAL A 63 -27.89 -4.21 5.70
C VAL A 63 -28.47 -4.71 4.38
N SER A 64 -29.46 -4.00 3.82
CA SER A 64 -30.26 -4.45 2.66
C SER A 64 -29.90 -3.76 1.35
N VAL A 65 -29.04 -2.73 1.38
CA VAL A 65 -28.56 -2.01 0.20
C VAL A 65 -27.04 -2.24 0.12
N GLY A 66 -26.50 -2.35 -1.09
CA GLY A 66 -25.05 -2.39 -1.32
C GLY A 66 -24.34 -1.15 -0.78
N PHE A 67 -23.07 -0.95 -1.14
CA PHE A 67 -22.35 0.27 -0.76
C PHE A 67 -23.03 1.51 -1.37
N ASP A 68 -23.50 2.43 -0.55
CA ASP A 68 -24.26 3.63 -0.97
C ASP A 68 -23.58 4.94 -0.55
N CYS A 69 -22.46 4.85 0.18
CA CYS A 69 -21.67 5.99 0.59
C CYS A 69 -20.17 5.67 0.65
N VAL A 70 -19.35 6.71 0.59
CA VAL A 70 -17.90 6.61 0.71
C VAL A 70 -17.37 7.56 1.78
N ALA A 71 -16.39 7.10 2.55
CA ALA A 71 -15.59 7.96 3.42
C ALA A 71 -14.21 8.16 2.80
N ILE A 72 -13.81 9.43 2.66
CA ILE A 72 -12.54 9.80 2.04
C ILE A 72 -11.68 10.54 3.06
N GLU A 73 -10.48 10.02 3.28
CA GLU A 73 -9.41 10.68 4.02
C GLU A 73 -8.30 11.03 3.02
N ARG A 74 -8.10 12.32 2.76
CA ARG A 74 -7.05 12.82 1.87
C ARG A 74 -5.69 12.84 2.58
N ILE A 75 -4.62 12.83 1.80
CA ILE A 75 -3.25 12.99 2.30
C ILE A 75 -3.10 14.37 2.94
N LYS A 76 -2.78 14.42 4.25
CA LYS A 76 -2.62 15.66 5.03
C LYS A 76 -1.19 15.90 5.53
N GLN A 77 -0.25 15.09 5.07
CA GLN A 77 1.16 15.16 5.47
C GLN A 77 2.06 15.04 4.24
N SER A 78 3.33 15.42 4.38
CA SER A 78 4.30 15.23 3.32
C SER A 78 4.51 13.74 3.01
N VAL A 79 4.44 13.40 1.73
CA VAL A 79 4.80 12.10 1.17
C VAL A 79 5.56 12.34 -0.14
N PRO A 80 6.36 11.37 -0.62
CA PRO A 80 6.95 11.47 -1.94
C PRO A 80 5.89 11.67 -3.04
N GLN A 81 6.22 12.47 -4.06
CA GLN A 81 5.28 12.82 -5.13
C GLN A 81 4.79 11.58 -5.89
N SER A 82 5.65 10.59 -6.11
CA SER A 82 5.29 9.31 -6.75
C SER A 82 4.22 8.56 -5.97
N VAL A 83 4.30 8.55 -4.64
CA VAL A 83 3.31 7.93 -3.74
C VAL A 83 1.98 8.67 -3.82
N SER A 84 2.00 10.01 -3.81
CA SER A 84 0.79 10.83 -4.01
C SER A 84 0.15 10.55 -5.37
N ASN A 85 0.95 10.57 -6.44
CA ASN A 85 0.48 10.31 -7.80
C ASN A 85 -0.13 8.90 -7.95
N ALA A 86 0.46 7.90 -7.29
CA ALA A 86 -0.09 6.54 -7.28
C ALA A 86 -1.45 6.48 -6.57
N PHE A 87 -1.57 7.13 -5.42
CA PHE A 87 -2.86 7.23 -4.72
C PHE A 87 -3.91 7.96 -5.56
N ASP A 88 -3.57 9.10 -6.16
CA ASP A 88 -4.49 9.89 -6.97
C ASP A 88 -4.94 9.16 -8.24
N ARG A 89 -4.04 8.40 -8.87
CA ARG A 89 -4.34 7.53 -10.00
C ARG A 89 -5.41 6.49 -9.63
N HIS A 90 -5.21 5.76 -8.54
CA HIS A 90 -6.18 4.75 -8.07
C HIS A 90 -7.46 5.37 -7.55
N PHE A 91 -7.37 6.55 -6.91
CA PHE A 91 -8.52 7.33 -6.50
C PHE A 91 -9.38 7.71 -7.71
N TRP A 92 -8.76 8.13 -8.82
CA TRP A 92 -9.48 8.42 -10.06
C TRP A 92 -10.16 7.17 -10.63
N TYR A 93 -9.46 6.03 -10.70
CA TYR A 93 -10.05 4.76 -11.18
C TYR A 93 -11.22 4.28 -10.33
N SER A 94 -11.19 4.49 -9.01
CA SER A 94 -12.27 4.08 -8.10
C SER A 94 -13.62 4.75 -8.35
N GLN A 95 -13.69 5.76 -9.22
CA GLN A 95 -14.95 6.34 -9.68
C GLN A 95 -15.70 5.42 -10.65
N TRP A 96 -15.02 4.43 -11.22
CA TRP A 96 -15.55 3.52 -12.24
C TRP A 96 -15.61 2.07 -11.74
N THR A 97 -15.08 1.78 -10.56
CA THR A 97 -15.00 0.44 -9.97
C THR A 97 -15.32 0.49 -8.48
N LEU A 98 -15.98 -0.54 -7.95
CA LEU A 98 -16.18 -0.68 -6.51
C LEU A 98 -14.85 -1.05 -5.85
N THR A 99 -14.15 -0.05 -5.32
CA THR A 99 -12.81 -0.24 -4.76
C THR A 99 -12.63 0.52 -3.46
N GLN A 100 -11.95 -0.09 -2.48
CA GLN A 100 -11.41 0.60 -1.31
C GLN A 100 -9.91 0.84 -1.48
N LEU A 101 -9.44 1.98 -1.00
CA LEU A 101 -8.04 2.37 -1.05
C LEU A 101 -7.52 2.65 0.36
N PHE A 102 -6.34 2.14 0.68
CA PHE A 102 -5.63 2.51 1.91
C PHE A 102 -4.17 2.80 1.61
N LEU A 103 -3.76 4.04 1.84
CA LEU A 103 -2.35 4.41 1.85
C LEU A 103 -1.86 4.42 3.29
N ILE A 104 -0.90 3.56 3.61
CA ILE A 104 -0.29 3.49 4.92
C ILE A 104 1.22 3.63 4.85
N LYS A 105 1.81 4.07 5.96
CA LYS A 105 3.24 4.17 6.19
C LYS A 105 3.63 3.21 7.32
N ILE A 106 4.63 2.38 7.09
CA ILE A 106 5.16 1.42 8.05
C ILE A 106 6.67 1.59 8.13
N PRO A 107 7.26 1.77 9.32
CA PRO A 107 8.71 1.78 9.47
C PRO A 107 9.26 0.35 9.44
N ILE A 108 9.93 -0.03 8.35
CA ILE A 108 10.56 -1.35 8.18
C ILE A 108 12.08 -1.16 8.21
N ASN A 109 12.75 -1.85 9.15
CA ASN A 109 14.20 -1.71 9.37
C ASN A 109 14.68 -0.24 9.51
N GLY A 110 13.86 0.60 10.14
CA GLY A 110 14.17 2.01 10.39
C GLY A 110 13.90 2.95 9.22
N GLN A 111 13.44 2.45 8.07
CA GLN A 111 13.05 3.27 6.93
C GLN A 111 11.53 3.30 6.77
N ASN A 112 10.97 4.46 6.43
CA ASN A 112 9.56 4.56 6.12
C ASN A 112 9.26 3.86 4.79
N THR A 113 8.40 2.86 4.81
CA THR A 113 7.88 2.21 3.59
C THR A 113 6.41 2.56 3.44
N PHE A 114 6.00 2.91 2.23
CA PHE A 114 4.61 3.21 1.92
C PHE A 114 3.96 2.02 1.23
N PHE A 115 2.78 1.65 1.69
CA PHE A 115 1.98 0.59 1.11
C PHE A 115 0.64 1.18 0.68
N LEU A 116 0.32 1.00 -0.60
CA LEU A 116 -0.96 1.36 -1.18
C LEU A 116 -1.75 0.09 -1.45
N PHE A 117 -2.79 -0.15 -0.66
CA PHE A 117 -3.72 -1.25 -0.83
C PHE A 117 -4.86 -0.80 -1.74
N ILE A 118 -5.16 -1.62 -2.75
CA ILE A 118 -6.26 -1.46 -3.69
C ILE A 118 -7.14 -2.69 -3.56
N LEU A 119 -8.34 -2.52 -2.99
CA LEU A 119 -9.24 -3.64 -2.68
C LEU A 119 -10.50 -3.55 -3.54
N GLY A 120 -10.55 -4.31 -4.63
CA GLY A 120 -11.74 -4.45 -5.46
C GLY A 120 -12.82 -5.29 -4.76
N PHE A 121 -14.08 -4.95 -5.03
CA PHE A 121 -15.24 -5.72 -4.64
C PHE A 121 -16.00 -6.13 -5.90
N GLY A 122 -16.24 -7.43 -6.06
CA GLY A 122 -17.16 -7.95 -7.06
C GLY A 122 -18.42 -8.52 -6.43
N ASP A 123 -19.55 -8.12 -6.98
CA ASP A 123 -20.90 -8.64 -6.73
C ASP A 123 -21.40 -9.43 -7.95
N ASP A 124 -20.99 -9.03 -9.17
CA ASP A 124 -21.28 -9.76 -10.42
C ASP A 124 -20.06 -9.96 -11.35
N GLY A 125 -20.28 -10.68 -12.46
CA GLY A 125 -19.23 -11.06 -13.41
C GLY A 125 -18.62 -9.91 -14.23
N TRP A 126 -19.07 -8.67 -14.03
CA TRP A 126 -18.53 -7.47 -14.66
C TRP A 126 -17.66 -6.64 -13.71
N ASP A 127 -17.62 -7.01 -12.43
CA ASP A 127 -16.85 -6.29 -11.44
C ASP A 127 -15.35 -6.64 -11.50
N ASN A 128 -14.52 -5.63 -11.29
CA ASN A 128 -13.10 -5.81 -11.04
C ASN A 128 -12.88 -6.05 -9.54
N ASP A 129 -12.89 -7.32 -9.13
CA ASP A 129 -12.69 -7.79 -7.75
C ASP A 129 -11.22 -7.89 -7.32
N ALA A 130 -10.32 -7.38 -8.16
CA ALA A 130 -8.91 -7.63 -7.98
C ALA A 130 -8.33 -6.83 -6.79
N ASN A 131 -7.57 -7.54 -5.97
CA ASN A 131 -7.00 -7.06 -4.72
C ASN A 131 -5.48 -6.98 -4.85
N PHE A 132 -4.94 -5.76 -4.82
CA PHE A 132 -3.53 -5.48 -5.07
C PHE A 132 -2.88 -4.66 -3.96
N ILE A 133 -1.55 -4.73 -3.93
CA ILE A 133 -0.71 -3.83 -3.16
C ILE A 133 0.40 -3.28 -4.03
N GLU A 134 0.64 -1.96 -3.95
CA GLU A 134 1.83 -1.29 -4.48
C GLU A 134 2.69 -0.83 -3.29
N VAL A 135 4.00 -1.01 -3.38
CA VAL A 135 4.94 -0.67 -2.30
C VAL A 135 6.01 0.27 -2.80
N PHE A 136 6.28 1.31 -2.01
CA PHE A 136 7.27 2.35 -2.28
C PHE A 136 8.20 2.54 -1.09
N ASP A 137 9.45 2.90 -1.35
CA ASP A 137 10.40 3.25 -0.30
C ASP A 137 10.19 4.67 0.23
N GLU A 138 11.07 5.09 1.14
CA GLU A 138 11.00 6.40 1.80
C GLU A 138 11.18 7.57 0.81
N GLN A 139 11.92 7.34 -0.28
CA GLN A 139 12.16 8.32 -1.34
C GLN A 139 11.03 8.31 -2.39
N GLY A 140 10.14 7.33 -2.32
CA GLY A 140 9.04 7.14 -3.25
C GLY A 140 9.42 6.29 -4.47
N GLU A 141 10.56 5.61 -4.46
CA GLU A 141 10.90 4.66 -5.51
C GLU A 141 10.02 3.41 -5.39
N PHE A 142 9.58 2.91 -6.54
CA PHE A 142 8.72 1.74 -6.58
C PHE A 142 9.53 0.47 -6.25
N ILE A 143 9.15 -0.19 -5.15
CA ILE A 143 9.78 -1.44 -4.70
C ILE A 143 9.19 -2.63 -5.46
N GLY A 144 7.85 -2.67 -5.57
CA GLY A 144 7.13 -3.75 -6.22
C GLY A 144 5.62 -3.72 -5.99
N ALA A 145 4.91 -4.64 -6.64
CA ALA A 145 3.48 -4.85 -6.46
C ALA A 145 3.14 -6.35 -6.41
N SER A 146 2.03 -6.69 -5.77
CA SER A 146 1.55 -8.07 -5.67
C SER A 146 0.03 -8.15 -5.51
N TYR A 147 -0.53 -9.33 -5.72
CA TYR A 147 -1.90 -9.64 -5.32
C TYR A 147 -1.96 -9.91 -3.82
N LEU A 148 -3.06 -9.49 -3.17
CA LEU A 148 -3.24 -9.71 -1.73
C LEU A 148 -3.66 -11.14 -1.39
N PHE A 149 -4.40 -11.77 -2.29
CA PHE A 149 -4.88 -13.14 -2.15
C PHE A 149 -4.49 -13.91 -3.41
N LYS A 150 -3.91 -15.10 -3.24
CA LYS A 150 -3.76 -16.11 -4.28
C LYS A 150 -4.86 -17.15 -4.12
#